data_AF-A0A2D7C920-F1
#
_entry.id   AF-A0A2D7C920-F1
#
_cell.length_a   1.000
_cell.length_b   1.000
_cell.length_c   1.000
_cell.angle_alpha   90.00
_cell.angle_beta   90.00
_cell.angle_gamma   90.00
#
_symmetry.space_group_name_H-M   'P 1'
#
loop_
_entity.id
_entity.type
_entity.pdbx_description
1 polymer ?
#
loop_
_entity_poly.entity_id
_entity_poly.type
_entity_poly.pdbx_seq_one_letter_code
_entity_poly.pdbx_strand_id
1 'polypeptide(L)'
;MSEQLWSEDDLLDNDTLHVHVVETTDAITGKTIFIAMGDDETRIIGRGETCEDAVVDLETKLFEEVELMDFDDYFDELELAS
;
A
#
# COMPACT_ATOMS: atom_id res chain seq x y z
N MET A 1 -15.74 -25.86 -8.86
CA MET A 1 -14.37 -25.56 -8.40
C MET A 1 -14.28 -24.05 -8.33
N SER A 2 -14.63 -23.49 -7.18
CA SER A 2 -14.48 -22.06 -6.88
C SER A 2 -13.96 -22.02 -5.46
N GLU A 3 -12.64 -22.02 -5.32
CA GLU A 3 -11.98 -21.86 -4.04
C GLU A 3 -11.78 -20.36 -3.86
N GLN A 4 -12.68 -19.74 -3.09
CA GLN A 4 -12.40 -18.44 -2.51
C GLN A 4 -11.33 -18.67 -1.44
N LEU A 5 -10.10 -18.37 -1.81
CA LEU A 5 -8.90 -18.41 -0.96
C LEU A 5 -8.82 -17.09 -0.20
N TRP A 6 -9.54 -16.96 0.92
CA TRP A 6 -9.19 -16.23 2.16
C TRP A 6 -10.41 -16.27 3.08
N SER A 7 -10.20 -16.59 4.35
CA SER A 7 -11.27 -16.60 5.35
C SER A 7 -11.55 -15.16 5.80
N GLU A 8 -12.78 -14.83 6.16
CA GLU A 8 -13.13 -13.48 6.68
C GLU A 8 -12.30 -13.10 7.93
N ASP A 9 -11.72 -14.10 8.62
CA ASP A 9 -10.81 -13.93 9.76
C ASP A 9 -9.38 -13.52 9.36
N ASP A 10 -8.91 -13.81 8.14
CA ASP A 10 -7.56 -13.40 7.66
C ASP A 10 -7.51 -11.90 7.28
N LEU A 11 -8.65 -11.25 7.13
CA LEU A 11 -8.75 -9.81 6.82
C LEU A 11 -8.54 -8.91 8.06
N LEU A 12 -8.44 -9.51 9.26
CA LEU A 12 -8.34 -8.81 10.53
C LEU A 12 -6.91 -8.75 11.09
N ASP A 13 -5.92 -9.28 10.37
CA ASP A 13 -4.52 -9.05 10.72
C ASP A 13 -4.17 -7.58 10.44
N ASN A 14 -3.84 -6.85 11.51
CA ASN A 14 -3.38 -5.45 11.49
C ASN A 14 -2.14 -5.20 10.63
N ASP A 15 -1.52 -6.27 10.11
CA ASP A 15 -0.36 -6.21 9.22
C ASP A 15 -0.75 -6.17 7.73
N THR A 16 -2.05 -6.23 7.41
CA THR A 16 -2.54 -6.19 6.03
C THR A 16 -2.99 -4.78 5.63
N LEU A 17 -2.19 -4.12 4.78
CA LEU A 17 -2.57 -2.85 4.16
C LEU A 17 -3.70 -3.06 3.16
N HIS A 18 -4.87 -2.47 3.44
CA HIS A 18 -5.96 -2.41 2.48
C HIS A 18 -5.70 -1.28 1.48
N VAL A 19 -5.72 -1.63 0.19
CA VAL A 19 -5.45 -0.70 -0.92
C VAL A 19 -6.68 -0.50 -1.77
N HIS A 20 -7.10 0.76 -1.93
CA HIS A 20 -8.16 1.17 -2.85
C HIS A 20 -7.57 1.69 -4.14
N VAL A 21 -8.01 1.14 -5.27
CA VAL A 21 -7.59 1.60 -6.61
C VAL A 21 -8.76 2.27 -7.31
N VAL A 22 -8.54 3.49 -7.78
CA VAL A 22 -9.53 4.28 -8.52
C VAL A 22 -9.03 4.54 -9.93
N GLU A 23 -9.85 4.21 -10.92
CA GLU A 23 -9.64 4.61 -12.31
C GLU A 23 -10.08 6.07 -12.50
N THR A 24 -9.22 6.89 -13.09
CA THR A 24 -9.52 8.29 -13.39
C THR A 24 -8.86 8.72 -14.70
N THR A 25 -9.09 9.96 -15.11
CA THR A 25 -8.48 10.55 -16.31
C THR A 25 -7.56 11.68 -15.91
N ASP A 26 -6.32 11.62 -16.39
CA ASP A 26 -5.35 12.69 -16.23
C ASP A 26 -5.86 13.96 -16.94
N ALA A 27 -6.06 15.03 -16.18
CA ALA A 27 -6.59 16.29 -16.68
C ALA A 27 -5.64 17.01 -17.67
N ILE A 28 -4.35 16.68 -17.66
CA ILE A 28 -3.33 17.28 -18.54
C ILE A 28 -3.23 16.49 -19.84
N THR A 29 -3.11 15.16 -19.74
CA THR A 29 -2.85 14.29 -20.89
C THR A 29 -4.12 13.71 -21.51
N GLY A 30 -5.25 13.72 -20.80
CA GLY A 30 -6.50 13.11 -21.21
C GLY A 30 -6.48 11.58 -21.20
N LYS A 31 -5.42 10.97 -20.67
CA LYS A 31 -5.28 9.51 -20.60
C LYS A 31 -5.95 8.94 -19.36
N THR A 32 -6.49 7.74 -19.49
CA THR A 32 -6.90 6.95 -18.33
C THR A 32 -5.67 6.58 -17.52
N ILE A 33 -5.76 6.74 -16.20
CA ILE A 33 -4.74 6.38 -15.22
C ILE A 33 -5.41 5.72 -14.02
N PHE A 34 -4.64 4.97 -13.25
CA PHE A 34 -5.06 4.34 -12.01
C PHE A 34 -4.31 4.97 -10.84
N ILE A 35 -5.02 5.21 -9.75
CA ILE A 35 -4.48 5.75 -8.51
C ILE A 35 -4.76 4.75 -7.38
N ALA A 36 -3.70 4.24 -6.76
CA ALA A 36 -3.78 3.35 -5.60
C ALA A 36 -3.53 4.16 -4.31
N MET A 37 -4.37 3.94 -3.30
CA MET A 37 -4.31 4.62 -2.00
C MET A 37 -4.47 3.57 -0.89
N GLY A 38 -3.59 3.60 0.10
CA GLY A 38 -3.79 2.83 1.32
C GLY A 38 -4.94 3.41 2.16
N ASP A 39 -5.57 2.57 2.99
CA ASP A 39 -6.54 3.02 4.00
C ASP A 39 -5.91 3.75 5.20
N ASP A 40 -4.59 3.61 5.35
CA ASP A 40 -3.85 4.31 6.39
C ASP A 40 -3.82 5.81 6.09
N GLU A 41 -3.73 6.67 7.11
CA GLU A 41 -3.63 8.13 6.99
C GLU A 41 -2.37 8.61 6.21
N THR A 42 -1.63 7.68 5.62
CA THR A 42 -0.46 7.92 4.78
C THR A 42 -0.87 8.72 3.55
N ARG A 43 -0.10 9.78 3.28
CA ARG A 43 -0.31 10.64 2.10
C ARG A 43 0.31 10.07 0.83
N ILE A 44 0.70 8.79 0.87
CA ILE A 44 1.37 8.13 -0.23
C ILE A 44 0.31 7.58 -1.18
N ILE A 45 0.48 7.93 -2.46
CA ILE A 45 -0.37 7.45 -3.53
C ILE A 45 0.48 6.80 -4.63
N GLY A 46 0.06 5.63 -5.07
CA GLY A 46 0.58 4.96 -6.24
C GLY A 46 -0.13 5.42 -7.51
N ARG A 47 0.57 5.47 -8.64
CA ARG A 47 0.02 5.85 -9.95
C ARG A 47 0.50 4.91 -11.03
N GLY A 48 -0.41 4.52 -11.93
CA GLY A 48 -0.10 3.59 -13.01
C GLY A 48 -0.96 3.79 -14.25
N GLU A 49 -0.51 3.25 -15.39
CA GLU A 49 -1.34 3.11 -16.59
C GLU A 49 -2.29 1.90 -16.47
N THR A 50 -1.98 0.96 -15.58
CA THR A 50 -2.83 -0.17 -15.19
C THR A 50 -3.05 -0.20 -13.66
N CYS A 51 -3.99 -1.04 -13.22
CA CYS A 51 -4.26 -1.25 -11.80
C CYS A 51 -3.02 -1.81 -11.09
N GLU A 52 -2.38 -2.80 -11.70
CA GLU A 52 -1.18 -3.47 -11.18
C GLU A 52 -0.02 -2.48 -11.04
N ASP A 53 0.21 -1.64 -12.06
CA ASP A 53 1.28 -0.62 -12.01
C ASP A 53 1.07 0.36 -10.86
N ALA A 54 -0.18 0.77 -10.61
CA ALA A 54 -0.51 1.70 -9.53
C ALA A 54 -0.26 1.09 -8.15
N VAL A 55 -0.55 -0.21 -7.97
CA VAL A 55 -0.29 -0.92 -6.72
C VAL A 55 1.21 -1.10 -6.50
N VAL A 56 1.96 -1.53 -7.52
CA VAL A 56 3.42 -1.70 -7.41
C VAL A 56 4.12 -0.37 -7.09
N ASP A 57 3.67 0.74 -7.70
CA ASP A 57 4.19 2.08 -7.39
C ASP A 57 3.84 2.51 -5.95
N LEU A 58 2.66 2.16 -5.44
CA LEU A 58 2.29 2.40 -4.04
C LEU A 58 3.19 1.60 -3.08
N GLU A 59 3.33 0.30 -3.32
CA GLU A 59 4.18 -0.58 -2.50
C GLU A 59 5.62 -0.09 -2.47
N THR A 60 6.19 0.25 -3.64
CA THR A 60 7.57 0.74 -3.74
C THR A 60 7.77 1.98 -2.88
N LYS A 61 6.83 2.94 -2.93
CA LYS A 61 6.91 4.18 -2.14
C LYS A 61 6.73 3.95 -0.65
N LEU A 62 5.87 3.01 -0.25
CA LEU A 62 5.72 2.63 1.15
C LEU A 62 6.99 1.97 1.68
N PHE A 63 7.63 1.11 0.88
CA PHE A 63 8.93 0.54 1.23
C PHE A 63 10.02 1.62 1.35
N GLU A 64 10.07 2.59 0.44
CA GLU A 64 11.00 3.72 0.53
C GLU A 64 10.76 4.59 1.78
N GLU A 65 9.49 4.82 2.17
CA GLU A 65 9.17 5.56 3.39
C GLU A 65 9.61 4.78 4.64
N VAL A 66 9.42 3.46 4.65
CA VAL A 66 9.88 2.57 5.73
C VAL A 66 11.41 2.52 5.79
N GLU A 67 12.12 2.47 4.66
CA GLU A 67 13.59 2.53 4.63
C GLU A 67 14.15 3.89 5.08
N LEU A 68 13.39 4.98 4.91
CA LEU A 68 13.76 6.32 5.37
C LEU A 68 13.44 6.58 6.85
N MET A 69 12.61 5.75 7.49
CA MET A 69 12.52 5.73 8.94
C MET A 69 13.77 5.01 9.47
N ASP A 70 14.66 5.73 10.14
CA ASP A 70 15.83 5.14 10.82
C ASP A 70 15.36 4.01 11.75
N PHE A 71 15.51 2.76 11.30
CA PHE A 71 15.21 1.56 12.08
C PHE A 71 16.06 1.42 13.36
N ASP A 72 17.06 2.29 13.54
CA ASP A 72 17.89 2.35 14.74
C ASP A 72 17.06 2.69 16.00
N ASP A 73 15.99 3.49 15.90
CA ASP A 73 15.14 3.82 17.08
C ASP A 73 14.04 2.77 17.35
N TYR A 74 13.63 1.97 16.36
CA TYR A 74 12.54 0.98 16.52
C TYR A 74 13.02 -0.37 17.08
N PHE A 75 14.31 -0.69 16.89
CA PHE A 75 14.89 -1.93 17.43
C PHE A 75 15.19 -1.82 18.93
N ASP A 76 15.57 -0.62 19.42
CA ASP A 76 15.78 -0.37 20.85
C ASP A 76 14.49 -0.55 21.67
N GLU A 77 13.31 -0.23 21.10
CA GLU A 77 12.02 -0.41 21.76
C GLU A 77 11.54 -1.88 21.76
N LEU A 78 11.94 -2.67 20.76
CA LEU A 78 11.66 -4.12 20.68
C LEU A 78 12.55 -4.95 21.62
N GLU A 79 13.79 -4.51 21.90
CA GLU A 79 14.68 -5.16 22.87
C GLU A 79 14.31 -4.81 24.33
N LEU A 80 13.71 -3.65 24.58
CA LEU A 80 13.24 -3.22 25.91
C LEU A 80 11.98 -3.93 26.41
N ALA A 81 11.28 -4.66 25.53
CA ALA A 81 10.10 -5.46 25.87
C ALA A 81 10.43 -6.95 26.16
N SER A 82 11.70 -7.36 26.11
CA SER A 82 12.15 -8.72 26.49
C SER A 82 12.61 -8.84 27.94
#